data_AF-A0A6A3GGV1-F1
#
_entry.id   AF-A0A6A3GGV1-F1
#
_cell.length_a   1.000
_cell.length_b   1.000
_cell.length_c   1.000
_cell.angle_alpha   90.00
_cell.angle_beta   90.00
_cell.angle_gamma   90.00
#
_symmetry.space_group_name_H-M   'P 1'
#
loop_
_entity.id
_entity.type
_entity.pdbx_description
1 polymer ?
#
loop_
_entity_poly.entity_id
_entity_poly.type
_entity_poly.pdbx_seq_one_letter_code
_entity_poly.pdbx_strand_id
1 'polypeptide(L)'
;MEGDYSHCDLSEPDFEGELTKRSVWLKEWRKRYFVLKGNKLYFCRAQGEPAHGLIDLADCLTVKSAEEKTNKRFCFEVATPDSTFYMYAEDEKHKDEWIGAIGRAIVKFSSSFTGDQDDDAN
;
A
#
# COMPACT_ATOMS: atom_id res chain seq x y z
N MET A 1 7.97 17.72 5.13
CA MET A 1 6.77 18.00 5.94
C MET A 1 6.17 16.64 6.25
N GLU A 2 6.56 16.04 7.38
CA GLU A 2 5.88 14.85 7.90
C GLU A 2 4.54 15.36 8.43
N GLY A 3 3.43 15.00 7.77
CA GLY A 3 2.10 15.30 8.29
C GLY A 3 1.94 14.67 9.67
N ASP A 4 1.16 15.30 10.54
CA ASP A 4 0.81 14.72 11.83
C ASP A 4 -0.21 13.59 11.61
N TYR A 5 0.30 12.39 11.37
CA TYR A 5 -0.51 11.18 11.21
C TYR A 5 -0.75 10.45 12.53
N SER A 6 -0.43 11.08 13.67
CA SER A 6 -0.56 10.47 15.00
C SER A 6 -1.99 10.11 15.39
N HIS A 7 -2.97 10.75 14.74
CA HIS A 7 -4.41 10.52 14.96
C HIS A 7 -5.06 9.58 13.93
N CYS A 8 -4.28 8.94 13.04
CA CYS A 8 -4.85 7.97 12.11
C CYS A 8 -5.31 6.72 12.88
N ASP A 9 -6.58 6.37 12.76
CA ASP A 9 -7.09 5.13 13.32
C ASP A 9 -6.62 3.92 12.49
N LEU A 10 -5.66 3.18 13.02
CA LEU A 10 -5.08 1.98 12.42
C LEU A 10 -5.73 0.68 12.92
N SER A 11 -6.82 0.73 13.69
CA SER A 11 -7.51 -0.49 14.14
C SER A 11 -8.23 -1.20 13.00
N GLU A 12 -8.42 -2.52 13.14
CA GLU A 12 -9.19 -3.36 12.20
C GLU A 12 -8.74 -3.20 10.73
N PRO A 13 -7.47 -3.47 10.41
CA PRO A 13 -6.96 -3.30 9.06
C PRO A 13 -7.49 -4.36 8.10
N ASP A 14 -7.64 -3.98 6.82
CA ASP A 14 -7.97 -4.91 5.74
C ASP A 14 -6.80 -5.87 5.45
N PHE A 15 -5.57 -5.38 5.64
CA PHE A 15 -4.34 -6.17 5.55
C PHE A 15 -3.22 -5.45 6.31
N GLU A 16 -2.32 -6.19 6.96
CA GLU A 16 -1.18 -5.60 7.67
C GLU A 16 0.01 -6.55 7.68
N GLY A 17 1.21 -6.00 7.90
CA GLY A 17 2.42 -6.79 7.96
C GLY A 17 3.69 -6.00 7.69
N GLU A 18 4.83 -6.67 7.80
CA GLU A 18 6.12 -6.04 7.63
C GLU A 18 6.59 -6.06 6.18
N LEU A 19 7.12 -4.92 5.73
CA LEU A 19 7.80 -4.80 4.44
C LEU A 19 9.06 -3.94 4.62
N THR A 20 10.02 -4.12 3.73
CA THR A 20 11.16 -3.20 3.67
C THR A 20 10.93 -2.17 2.57
N LYS A 21 10.83 -0.90 2.95
CA LYS A 21 10.54 0.22 2.06
C LYS A 21 11.80 0.98 1.69
N ARG A 22 11.94 1.38 0.42
CA ARG A 22 12.98 2.32 -0.01
C ARG A 22 12.59 3.76 0.33
N SER A 23 13.51 4.49 0.95
CA SER A 23 13.41 5.93 1.15
C SER A 23 13.42 6.64 -0.21
N VAL A 24 12.50 7.59 -0.40
CA VAL A 24 12.40 8.34 -1.65
C VAL A 24 13.65 9.21 -1.86
N TRP A 25 14.14 9.84 -0.79
CA TRP A 25 15.26 10.79 -0.82
C TRP A 25 16.61 10.10 -0.63
N LEU A 26 16.73 9.28 0.42
CA LEU A 26 18.00 8.67 0.81
C LEU A 26 18.32 7.39 0.02
N LYS A 27 17.34 6.83 -0.70
CA LYS A 27 17.43 5.53 -1.39
C LYS A 27 17.82 4.33 -0.52
N GLU A 28 17.85 4.51 0.80
CA GLU A 28 18.04 3.45 1.80
C GLU A 28 16.80 2.59 1.99
N TRP A 29 17.01 1.31 2.31
CA TRP A 29 15.96 0.35 2.60
C TRP A 29 15.75 0.26 4.11
N ARG A 30 14.50 0.40 4.57
CA ARG A 30 14.16 0.34 6.01
C ARG A 30 12.91 -0.50 6.23
N LYS A 31 12.96 -1.40 7.21
CA LYS A 31 11.81 -2.18 7.65
C LYS A 31 10.75 -1.25 8.23
N ARG A 32 9.49 -1.46 7.85
CA ARG A 32 8.33 -0.69 8.28
C ARG A 32 7.17 -1.65 8.45
N TYR A 33 6.30 -1.33 9.40
CA TYR A 33 5.02 -2.02 9.53
C TYR A 33 4.01 -1.31 8.64
N PHE A 34 3.36 -2.04 7.74
CA PHE A 34 2.37 -1.49 6.83
C PHE A 34 0.97 -1.89 7.26
N VAL A 35 0.03 -0.95 7.10
CA VAL A 35 -1.38 -1.12 7.44
C VAL A 35 -2.20 -0.62 6.26
N LEU A 36 -2.93 -1.53 5.63
CA LEU A 36 -3.91 -1.24 4.60
C LEU A 36 -5.28 -1.10 5.25
N LYS A 37 -5.92 0.07 5.08
CA LYS A 37 -7.28 0.34 5.55
C LYS A 37 -8.01 1.20 4.53
N GLY A 38 -9.06 0.64 3.93
CA GLY A 38 -9.79 1.27 2.83
C GLY A 38 -8.89 1.52 1.62
N ASN A 39 -8.87 2.76 1.13
CA ASN A 39 -8.00 3.22 0.06
C ASN A 39 -6.67 3.81 0.55
N LYS A 40 -6.26 3.53 1.79
CA LYS A 40 -5.08 4.14 2.41
C LYS A 40 -4.10 3.07 2.85
N LEU A 41 -2.84 3.21 2.42
CA LEU A 41 -1.74 2.34 2.82
C LEU A 41 -0.78 3.13 3.71
N TYR A 42 -0.91 2.91 5.02
CA TYR A 42 -0.07 3.53 6.03
C TYR A 42 1.22 2.74 6.24
N PHE A 43 2.28 3.42 6.67
CA PHE A 43 3.50 2.78 7.14
C PHE A 43 3.98 3.40 8.45
N CYS A 44 4.27 2.55 9.43
CA CYS A 44 4.72 2.90 10.77
C CYS A 44 6.18 2.49 10.96
N ARG A 45 6.85 3.05 11.98
CA ARG A 45 8.22 2.64 12.33
C ARG A 45 8.28 1.19 12.81
N ALA A 46 7.27 0.77 13.58
CA ALA A 46 7.04 -0.59 14.06
C ALA A 46 5.53 -0.84 14.23
N GLN A 47 5.13 -2.07 14.54
CA GLN A 47 3.74 -2.40 14.86
C GLN A 47 3.29 -1.66 16.13
N GLY A 48 2.08 -1.10 16.12
CA GLY A 48 1.53 -0.32 17.24
C GLY A 48 2.07 1.11 17.37
N GLU A 49 3.08 1.49 16.57
CA GLU A 49 3.54 2.87 16.50
C GLU A 49 2.60 3.71 15.62
N PRO A 50 2.53 5.04 15.85
CA PRO A 50 1.80 5.94 14.96
C PRO A 50 2.29 5.86 13.51
N ALA A 51 1.37 6.17 12.59
CA ALA A 51 1.71 6.25 11.17
C ALA A 51 2.84 7.27 10.95
N HIS A 52 3.89 6.83 10.27
CA HIS A 52 5.01 7.67 9.85
C HIS A 52 4.76 8.29 8.48
N GLY A 53 3.84 7.71 7.71
CA GLY A 53 3.36 8.26 6.46
C GLY A 53 2.27 7.40 5.85
N LEU A 54 1.77 7.89 4.72
CA LEU A 54 0.62 7.36 4.01
C LEU A 54 0.92 7.35 2.50
N ILE A 55 0.41 6.34 1.82
CA ILE A 55 0.23 6.30 0.37
C ILE A 55 -1.29 6.27 0.13
N ASP A 56 -1.82 7.30 -0.54
CA ASP A 56 -3.22 7.28 -0.96
C ASP A 56 -3.37 6.41 -2.21
N LEU A 57 -4.17 5.35 -2.11
CA LEU A 57 -4.37 4.40 -3.19
C LEU A 57 -5.48 4.83 -4.15
N ALA A 58 -6.28 5.85 -3.83
CA ALA A 58 -7.23 6.42 -4.80
C ALA A 58 -6.51 6.96 -6.04
N ASP A 59 -5.33 7.54 -5.84
CA ASP A 59 -4.47 8.04 -6.93
C ASP A 59 -3.43 7.00 -7.37
N CYS A 60 -3.59 5.73 -7.04
CA CYS A 60 -2.64 4.71 -7.45
C CYS A 60 -2.73 4.48 -8.98
N LEU A 61 -1.61 4.70 -9.67
CA LEU A 61 -1.45 4.46 -11.10
C LEU A 61 -1.15 2.98 -11.39
N THR A 62 -0.35 2.34 -10.54
CA THR A 62 0.01 0.93 -10.72
C THR A 62 0.56 0.32 -9.44
N VAL A 63 0.27 -0.96 -9.24
CA VAL A 63 0.96 -1.85 -8.30
C VAL A 63 1.48 -3.08 -9.05
N LYS A 64 2.78 -3.35 -9.01
CA LYS A 64 3.40 -4.47 -9.76
C LYS A 64 4.79 -4.84 -9.28
N SER A 65 5.28 -6.01 -9.70
CA SER A 65 6.66 -6.47 -9.54
C SER A 65 7.69 -5.43 -10.00
N ALA A 66 8.79 -5.32 -9.26
CA ALA A 66 9.86 -4.35 -9.47
C ALA A 66 11.26 -4.94 -9.22
N GLU A 67 11.40 -6.27 -9.23
CA GLU A 67 12.69 -6.93 -9.04
C GLU A 67 13.74 -6.48 -10.06
N GLU A 68 13.38 -6.42 -11.34
CA GLU A 68 14.28 -5.99 -12.43
C GLU A 68 14.74 -4.53 -12.29
N LYS A 69 13.88 -3.67 -11.74
CA LYS A 69 14.17 -2.24 -11.56
C LYS A 69 15.07 -1.97 -10.35
N THR A 70 14.99 -2.82 -9.33
CA THR A 70 15.62 -2.57 -8.03
C THR A 70 16.74 -3.54 -7.70
N ASN A 71 16.88 -4.63 -8.45
CA ASN A 71 17.74 -5.78 -8.14
C ASN A 71 17.50 -6.35 -6.73
N LYS A 72 16.26 -6.22 -6.21
CA LYS A 72 15.82 -6.81 -4.94
C LYS A 72 14.79 -7.89 -5.21
N ARG A 73 14.98 -9.06 -4.63
CA ARG A 73 14.00 -10.16 -4.71
C ARG A 73 12.71 -9.76 -4.00
N PHE A 74 11.59 -10.28 -4.50
CA PHE A 74 10.26 -10.08 -3.94
C PHE A 74 9.87 -8.60 -3.82
N CYS A 75 10.44 -7.78 -4.70
CA CYS A 75 10.24 -6.34 -4.72
C CYS A 75 9.08 -5.99 -5.64
N PHE A 76 8.28 -5.03 -5.21
CA PHE A 76 7.17 -4.47 -5.95
C PHE A 76 7.14 -2.95 -5.78
N GLU A 77 6.45 -2.30 -6.71
CA GLU A 77 6.24 -0.86 -6.70
C GLU A 77 4.77 -0.51 -6.53
N VAL A 78 4.50 0.60 -5.85
CA VAL A 78 3.22 1.32 -5.85
C VAL A 78 3.50 2.71 -6.39
N ALA A 79 2.93 3.03 -7.54
CA ALA A 79 3.14 4.32 -8.20
C ALA A 79 1.89 5.20 -8.05
N THR A 80 2.14 6.45 -7.71
CA THR A 80 1.17 7.57 -7.64
C THR A 80 1.67 8.69 -8.55
N PRO A 81 0.85 9.70 -8.89
CA PRO A 81 1.30 10.85 -9.67
C PRO A 81 2.54 11.54 -9.08
N ASP A 82 2.63 11.59 -7.74
CA ASP A 82 3.70 12.30 -7.04
C ASP A 82 4.95 11.46 -6.79
N SER A 83 4.80 10.14 -6.67
CA SER A 83 5.91 9.27 -6.31
C SER A 83 5.73 7.80 -6.68
N THR A 84 6.87 7.12 -6.86
CA THR A 84 6.92 5.65 -6.93
C THR A 84 7.57 5.11 -5.66
N PHE A 85 6.80 4.36 -4.90
CA PHE A 85 7.23 3.66 -3.70
C PHE A 85 7.70 2.26 -4.06
N TYR A 86 8.84 1.85 -3.52
CA TYR A 86 9.39 0.50 -3.72
C TYR A 86 9.45 -0.20 -2.37
N MET A 87 8.95 -1.43 -2.34
CA MET A 87 8.93 -2.28 -1.16
C MET A 87 9.33 -3.71 -1.54
N TYR A 88 9.95 -4.44 -0.63
CA TYR A 88 10.12 -5.88 -0.79
C TYR A 88 9.64 -6.65 0.43
N ALA A 89 9.11 -7.84 0.17
CA ALA A 89 8.64 -8.79 1.18
C ALA A 89 9.74 -9.83 1.51
N GLU A 90 9.49 -10.63 2.55
CA GLU A 90 10.43 -11.68 2.98
C GLU A 90 10.43 -12.89 2.01
N ASP A 91 9.30 -13.12 1.33
CA ASP A 91 9.13 -14.17 0.32
C ASP A 91 8.12 -13.77 -0.77
N GLU A 92 8.00 -14.63 -1.79
CA GLU A 92 7.12 -14.42 -2.94
C GLU A 92 5.64 -14.42 -2.57
N LYS A 93 5.23 -15.28 -1.64
CA LYS A 93 3.83 -15.38 -1.20
C LYS A 93 3.40 -14.05 -0.56
N HIS A 94 4.20 -13.53 0.37
CA HIS A 94 3.92 -12.24 1.00
C HIS A 94 3.90 -11.10 -0.02
N LYS A 95 4.80 -11.09 -1.02
CA LYS A 95 4.75 -10.10 -2.11
C LYS A 95 3.39 -10.16 -2.83
N ASP A 96 2.98 -11.35 -3.24
CA ASP A 96 1.75 -11.53 -4.03
C ASP A 96 0.50 -11.19 -3.21
N GLU A 97 0.48 -11.52 -1.91
CA GLU A 97 -0.58 -11.11 -0.99
C GLU A 97 -0.69 -9.58 -0.88
N TRP A 98 0.45 -8.88 -0.76
CA TRP A 98 0.47 -7.41 -0.73
C TRP A 98 0.00 -6.78 -2.04
N ILE A 99 0.52 -7.24 -3.19
CA ILE A 99 0.08 -6.75 -4.51
C ILE A 99 -1.42 -6.99 -4.67
N GLY A 100 -1.91 -8.17 -4.31
CA GLY A 100 -3.32 -8.52 -4.39
C GLY A 100 -4.21 -7.69 -3.47
N ALA A 101 -3.80 -7.48 -2.22
CA ALA A 101 -4.54 -6.67 -1.25
C ALA A 101 -4.65 -5.20 -1.71
N ILE A 102 -3.54 -4.62 -2.15
CA ILE A 102 -3.49 -3.25 -2.68
C ILE A 102 -4.32 -3.14 -3.96
N GLY A 103 -4.20 -4.11 -4.89
CA GLY A 103 -4.99 -4.15 -6.11
C GLY A 103 -6.50 -4.20 -5.85
N ARG A 104 -6.95 -5.04 -4.90
CA ARG A 104 -8.36 -5.10 -4.49
C ARG A 104 -8.84 -3.79 -3.88
N ALA A 105 -8.01 -3.15 -3.04
CA ALA A 105 -8.35 -1.86 -2.46
C ALA A 105 -8.53 -0.78 -3.53
N ILE A 106 -7.62 -0.70 -4.51
CA ILE A 106 -7.73 0.27 -5.62
C ILE A 106 -9.04 0.07 -6.38
N VAL A 107 -9.39 -1.17 -6.73
CA VAL A 107 -10.64 -1.47 -7.47
C VAL A 107 -11.87 -1.16 -6.63
N LYS A 108 -11.88 -1.54 -5.35
CA LYS A 108 -13.03 -1.34 -4.45
C LYS A 108 -13.36 0.15 -4.23
N PHE A 109 -12.34 1.01 -4.27
CA PHE A 109 -12.48 2.44 -3.96
C PHE A 109 -12.27 3.36 -5.17
N SER A 110 -11.97 2.83 -6.36
CA SER A 110 -12.00 3.63 -7.58
C SER A 110 -13.44 3.99 -7.89
N SER A 111 -13.72 5.28 -8.10
CA SER A 111 -15.04 5.84 -8.42
C SER A 111 -15.60 5.45 -9.80
N SER A 112 -15.07 4.38 -10.39
CA SER A 112 -15.53 3.76 -11.62
C SER A 112 -15.70 2.27 -11.31
N PHE A 113 -16.92 1.73 -11.47
CA PHE A 113 -17.35 0.33 -11.27
C PHE A 113 -18.14 -0.05 -10.00
N THR A 114 -18.98 0.85 -9.48
CA THR A 114 -20.32 0.42 -9.02
C THR A 114 -21.29 0.70 -10.15
N GLY A 115 -21.44 -0.26 -11.06
CA GLY A 115 -22.62 -0.29 -11.93
C GLY A 115 -23.84 -0.51 -11.05
N ASP A 116 -24.81 0.37 -11.14
CA ASP A 116 -26.17 0.13 -10.70
C ASP A 116 -26.64 -1.24 -11.23
N GLN A 117 -26.83 -2.20 -10.33
CA GLN A 117 -27.82 -3.24 -10.52
C GLN A 117 -28.98 -2.87 -9.62
N ASP A 118 -29.90 -2.09 -10.19
CA ASP A 118 -31.29 -2.12 -9.81
C ASP A 118 -31.76 -3.59 -9.98
N ASP A 119 -31.82 -4.35 -8.89
CA ASP A 119 -32.62 -5.57 -8.83
C ASP A 119 -34.09 -5.13 -8.79
N ASP A 120 -34.60 -4.90 -9.99
CA ASP A 120 -36.00 -4.71 -10.31
C ASP A 120 -36.80 -5.91 -9.82
N ALA A 121 -37.97 -5.60 -9.29
CA ALA A 121 -38.91 -6.53 -8.68
C ALA A 121 -39.31 -7.68 -9.61
N ASN A 122 -39.52 -8.86 -9.02
CA ASN A 122 -40.66 -9.72 -9.37
C ASN A 122 -41.13 -10.53 -8.17
#